data_AF-A0A9X0UBF0-F1
#
_entry.id   AF-A0A9X0UBF0-F1
#
_cell.length_a   1.000
_cell.length_b   1.000
_cell.length_c   1.000
_cell.angle_alpha   90.00
_cell.angle_beta   90.00
_cell.angle_gamma   90.00
#
_symmetry.space_group_name_H-M   'P 1'
#
loop_
_entity.id
_entity.type
_entity.pdbx_description
1 polymer ?
#
loop_
_entity_poly.entity_id
_entity_poly.type
_entity_poly.pdbx_seq_one_letter_code
_entity_poly.pdbx_strand_id
1 'polypeptide(L)'
;MHQADPTGPKRRTDGPPLPPADAAGTAPGLHAALLESRQRWRDFASLATDIAFETDAAGRLTFLAPDPCRGWPVTALLGRPGKLLLQQPEPDPFGLRRPLRGLRAWLRHAGDAPGCFSFAVAPLADVGGGFAGLRGCGREITAEVQEAEAQAAALRRAEALETLVRRVRRQVLAPRMLATALEALPAVLGCIGAAMLELGPEGRVQVTQQHGADPAPLLPALAPLLGGAQPSFRTGPGNEPLALLPSPHRVPPCHGLLAWRAAGARAFDADDRHLLHSISDLLFVTLGNQVLQRELELQARTDALTGLLNRRAFMEELRRRLDRPGEAGGTGALLFIDLDHFKPINDALGHEAGDAALVAVAGVLREMVRPVDLAARLGGDEFALWLQDADAAATARRAAAIGAAAARIRPWPAGRTGPALGFSIGCAVRPPDTRPAPDKLLAEADAAMYAVKRGGRGGWRLAGATEPAG
;
A
#
# COMPACT_ATOMS: atom_id res chain seq x y z
N MET A 1 -33.30 40.70 41.14
CA MET A 1 -34.51 40.71 40.28
C MET A 1 -34.35 39.51 39.35
N HIS A 2 -34.98 38.35 39.49
CA HIS A 2 -36.26 37.90 40.05
C HIS A 2 -36.06 36.72 41.03
N GLN A 3 -36.67 36.81 42.21
CA GLN A 3 -37.74 35.96 42.74
C GLN A 3 -37.53 34.43 42.71
N ALA A 4 -37.50 33.89 43.93
CA ALA A 4 -37.50 32.50 44.32
C ALA A 4 -38.90 31.87 44.17
N ASP A 5 -38.92 30.57 43.89
CA ASP A 5 -40.08 29.70 44.10
C ASP A 5 -39.60 28.34 44.66
N PRO A 6 -39.99 27.93 45.88
CA PRO A 6 -39.60 26.66 46.48
C PRO A 6 -40.75 25.65 46.37
N THR A 7 -40.67 24.72 45.42
CA THR A 7 -41.59 23.57 45.37
C THR A 7 -40.81 22.27 45.52
N GLY A 8 -40.71 21.80 46.77
CA GLY A 8 -40.19 20.48 47.09
C GLY A 8 -41.15 19.38 46.59
N PRO A 9 -40.62 18.24 46.10
CA PRO A 9 -41.48 17.14 45.67
C PRO A 9 -42.04 16.39 46.89
N LYS A 10 -43.37 16.41 47.01
CA LYS A 10 -44.18 15.58 47.92
C LYS A 10 -43.82 14.10 47.72
N ARG A 11 -43.37 13.43 48.79
CA ARG A 11 -43.34 11.96 48.87
C ARG A 11 -44.77 11.44 48.68
N ARG A 12 -45.04 10.75 47.58
CA ARG A 12 -46.21 9.87 47.44
C ARG A 12 -45.91 8.58 48.18
N THR A 13 -46.46 8.45 49.39
CA THR A 13 -46.58 7.18 50.11
C THR A 13 -48.00 6.67 49.91
N ASP A 14 -48.26 6.02 48.77
CA ASP A 14 -49.49 5.25 48.55
C ASP A 14 -49.07 3.88 48.02
N GLY A 15 -48.70 2.98 48.94
CA GLY A 15 -48.73 1.55 48.66
C GLY A 15 -50.20 1.08 48.66
N PRO A 16 -50.56 0.05 47.87
CA PRO A 16 -51.93 -0.44 47.82
C PRO A 16 -52.35 -0.98 49.20
N PRO A 17 -53.64 -0.85 49.59
CA PRO A 17 -54.09 -1.30 50.89
C PRO A 17 -53.97 -2.82 51.02
N LEU A 18 -53.46 -3.28 52.17
CA LEU A 18 -53.48 -4.69 52.57
C LEU A 18 -54.94 -5.20 52.61
N PRO A 19 -55.23 -6.41 52.11
CA PRO A 19 -56.57 -6.98 52.19
C PRO A 19 -56.92 -7.34 53.65
N PRO A 20 -58.23 -7.34 54.00
CA PRO A 20 -58.66 -7.63 55.36
C PRO A 20 -58.35 -9.09 55.74
N ALA A 21 -57.99 -9.27 57.01
CA ALA A 21 -57.75 -10.57 57.62
C ALA A 21 -59.09 -11.23 57.94
N ASP A 22 -59.52 -12.16 57.09
CA ASP A 22 -60.56 -13.13 57.44
C ASP A 22 -59.93 -14.46 57.87
N ALA A 23 -60.25 -14.83 59.11
CA ALA A 23 -59.88 -16.08 59.74
C ALA A 23 -60.93 -17.16 59.40
N ALA A 24 -60.55 -18.17 58.61
CA ALA A 24 -60.98 -19.59 58.71
C ALA A 24 -60.56 -20.37 57.44
N GLY A 25 -59.57 -21.27 57.54
CA GLY A 25 -59.20 -22.22 56.48
C GLY A 25 -57.69 -22.31 56.16
N THR A 26 -56.85 -22.65 57.15
CA THR A 26 -55.38 -22.50 57.11
C THR A 26 -54.61 -23.70 56.51
N ALA A 27 -54.89 -24.08 55.27
CA ALA A 27 -54.01 -24.99 54.52
C ALA A 27 -53.91 -24.70 53.00
N PRO A 28 -54.99 -24.36 52.28
CA PRO A 28 -54.91 -24.11 50.83
C PRO A 28 -54.15 -22.82 50.48
N GLY A 29 -54.26 -21.77 51.30
CA GLY A 29 -53.65 -20.46 51.05
C GLY A 29 -52.12 -20.43 51.17
N LEU A 30 -51.54 -21.14 52.14
CA LEU A 30 -50.08 -21.23 52.30
C LEU A 30 -49.46 -22.07 51.17
N HIS A 31 -50.11 -23.16 50.79
CA HIS A 31 -49.65 -23.99 49.67
C HIS A 31 -49.69 -23.22 48.35
N ALA A 32 -50.77 -22.50 48.07
CA ALA A 32 -50.89 -21.64 46.89
C ALA A 32 -49.83 -20.52 46.89
N ALA A 33 -49.63 -19.84 48.03
CA ALA A 33 -48.62 -18.78 48.15
C ALA A 33 -47.18 -19.29 47.97
N LEU A 34 -46.86 -20.49 48.47
CA LEU A 34 -45.55 -21.12 48.29
C LEU A 34 -45.32 -21.54 46.83
N LEU A 35 -46.35 -22.09 46.16
CA LEU A 35 -46.29 -22.40 44.74
C LEU A 35 -46.09 -21.15 43.89
N GLU A 36 -46.82 -20.08 44.19
CA GLU A 36 -46.71 -18.80 43.50
C GLU A 36 -45.32 -18.16 43.73
N SER A 37 -44.81 -18.17 44.96
CA SER A 37 -43.46 -17.68 45.27
C SER A 37 -42.39 -18.48 44.53
N ARG A 38 -42.55 -19.81 44.42
CA ARG A 38 -41.64 -20.68 43.68
C ARG A 38 -41.69 -20.40 42.18
N GLN A 39 -42.88 -20.20 41.62
CA GLN A 39 -43.06 -19.87 40.21
C GLN A 39 -42.42 -18.52 39.89
N ARG A 40 -42.73 -17.46 40.66
CA ARG A 40 -42.09 -16.14 40.48
C ARG A 40 -40.58 -16.21 40.56
N TRP A 41 -40.02 -16.98 41.49
CA TRP A 41 -38.57 -17.17 41.57
C TRP A 41 -38.00 -17.82 40.30
N ARG A 42 -38.66 -18.87 39.78
CA ARG A 42 -38.24 -19.53 38.53
C ARG A 42 -38.30 -18.57 37.34
N ASP A 43 -39.34 -17.74 37.28
CA ASP A 43 -39.52 -16.76 36.21
C ASP A 43 -38.42 -15.70 36.28
N PHE A 44 -38.15 -15.13 37.46
CA PHE A 44 -37.06 -14.17 37.64
C PHE A 44 -35.67 -14.77 37.38
N ALA A 45 -35.43 -16.02 37.80
CA ALA A 45 -34.17 -16.71 37.56
C ALA A 45 -33.94 -16.97 36.06
N SER A 46 -34.98 -17.40 35.34
CA SER A 46 -34.93 -17.64 33.90
C SER A 46 -34.78 -16.35 33.09
N LEU A 47 -35.30 -15.21 33.59
CA LEU A 47 -35.14 -13.91 32.95
C LEU A 47 -33.75 -13.30 33.17
N ALA A 48 -33.13 -13.58 34.32
CA ALA A 48 -31.87 -12.95 34.71
C ALA A 48 -30.63 -13.75 34.31
N THR A 49 -30.78 -15.04 33.99
CA THR A 49 -29.65 -15.97 33.82
C THR A 49 -29.93 -16.98 32.71
N ASP A 50 -28.89 -17.29 31.93
CA ASP A 50 -28.98 -18.25 30.82
C ASP A 50 -28.86 -19.70 31.30
N ILE A 51 -28.30 -19.89 32.50
CA ILE A 51 -28.26 -21.17 33.20
C ILE A 51 -28.38 -20.93 34.70
N ALA A 52 -29.25 -21.68 35.37
CA ALA A 52 -29.34 -21.74 36.82
C ALA A 52 -29.26 -23.20 37.25
N PHE A 53 -28.47 -23.51 38.28
CA PHE A 53 -28.25 -24.88 38.72
C PHE A 53 -28.14 -24.99 40.24
N GLU A 54 -28.43 -26.20 40.72
CA GLU A 54 -27.98 -26.65 42.04
C GLU A 54 -27.28 -27.99 41.89
N THR A 55 -26.33 -28.26 42.80
CA THR A 55 -25.69 -29.56 42.92
C THR A 55 -25.86 -30.12 44.33
N ASP A 56 -25.71 -31.43 44.46
CA ASP A 56 -25.43 -32.07 45.74
C ASP A 56 -23.94 -31.90 46.16
N ALA A 57 -23.59 -32.47 47.31
CA ALA A 57 -22.23 -32.42 47.86
C ALA A 57 -21.18 -33.16 46.99
N ALA A 58 -21.62 -34.02 46.07
CA ALA A 58 -20.77 -34.75 45.11
C ALA A 58 -20.69 -34.04 43.75
N GLY A 59 -21.30 -32.86 43.58
CA GLY A 59 -21.31 -32.09 42.33
C GLY A 59 -22.29 -32.62 41.29
N ARG A 60 -23.28 -33.43 41.68
CA ARG A 60 -24.34 -33.92 40.77
C ARG A 60 -25.48 -32.92 40.71
N LEU A 61 -26.00 -32.67 39.52
CA LEU A 61 -27.06 -31.69 39.28
C LEU A 61 -28.37 -32.13 39.93
N THR A 62 -28.85 -31.35 40.90
CA THR A 62 -30.14 -31.55 41.58
C THR A 62 -31.22 -30.60 41.06
N PHE A 63 -30.81 -29.47 40.47
CA PHE A 63 -31.66 -28.53 39.77
C PHE A 63 -30.93 -27.98 38.56
N LEU A 64 -31.65 -27.74 37.47
CA LEU A 64 -31.13 -27.10 36.26
C LEU A 64 -32.26 -26.40 35.50
N ALA A 65 -32.00 -25.18 35.03
CA ALA A 65 -32.88 -24.40 34.18
C ALA A 65 -32.04 -23.54 33.22
N PRO A 66 -32.56 -23.16 32.03
CA PRO A 66 -33.86 -23.56 31.44
C PRO A 66 -33.88 -25.02 30.96
N ASP A 67 -35.04 -25.53 30.57
CA ASP A 67 -35.22 -26.85 29.93
C ASP A 67 -35.74 -26.66 28.50
N PRO A 68 -35.04 -27.12 27.44
CA PRO A 68 -33.74 -27.80 27.45
C PRO A 68 -32.57 -26.88 27.85
N CYS A 69 -31.56 -27.46 28.51
CA CYS A 69 -30.32 -26.75 28.86
C CYS A 69 -29.22 -27.11 27.86
N ARG A 70 -28.69 -26.11 27.14
CA ARG A 70 -27.62 -26.29 26.13
C ARG A 70 -27.93 -27.39 25.10
N GLY A 71 -29.21 -27.51 24.71
CA GLY A 71 -29.68 -28.50 23.75
C GLY A 71 -29.92 -29.91 24.31
N TRP A 72 -29.65 -30.15 25.59
CA TRP A 72 -30.01 -31.40 26.26
C TRP A 72 -31.28 -31.23 27.11
N PRO A 73 -32.22 -32.20 27.09
CA PRO A 73 -33.31 -32.24 28.06
C PRO A 73 -32.76 -32.30 29.49
N VAL A 74 -33.28 -31.48 30.38
CA VAL A 74 -32.83 -31.43 31.79
C VAL A 74 -32.98 -32.78 32.47
N THR A 75 -34.01 -33.54 32.12
CA THR A 75 -34.24 -34.92 32.62
C THR A 75 -33.09 -35.88 32.33
N ALA A 76 -32.29 -35.64 31.28
CA ALA A 76 -31.11 -36.44 30.96
C ALA A 76 -29.86 -36.02 31.75
N LEU A 77 -29.86 -34.81 32.34
CA LEU A 77 -28.73 -34.21 33.05
C LEU A 77 -28.85 -34.32 34.57
N LEU A 78 -30.06 -34.30 35.13
CA LEU A 78 -30.28 -34.42 36.57
C LEU A 78 -29.69 -35.73 37.13
N GLY A 79 -29.09 -35.65 38.33
CA GLY A 79 -28.38 -36.74 39.00
C GLY A 79 -26.98 -37.05 38.43
N ARG A 80 -26.59 -36.42 37.31
CA ARG A 80 -25.26 -36.57 36.72
C ARG A 80 -24.29 -35.48 37.21
N PRO A 81 -22.97 -35.73 37.20
CA PRO A 81 -21.97 -34.70 37.54
C PRO A 81 -22.06 -33.47 36.62
N GLY A 82 -22.12 -32.27 37.18
CA GLY A 82 -22.23 -31.02 36.42
C GLY A 82 -21.08 -30.78 35.44
N LYS A 83 -19.87 -31.25 35.81
CA LYS A 83 -18.66 -31.19 34.96
C LYS A 83 -18.81 -31.81 33.57
N LEU A 84 -19.81 -32.66 33.33
CA LEU A 84 -20.10 -33.20 31.99
C LEU A 84 -20.51 -32.11 30.99
N LEU A 85 -21.03 -30.98 31.48
CA LEU A 85 -21.37 -29.83 30.65
C LEU A 85 -20.12 -29.05 30.20
N LEU A 86 -18.96 -29.25 30.82
CA LEU A 86 -17.76 -28.46 30.53
C LEU A 86 -17.06 -28.92 29.23
N GLN A 87 -16.64 -27.96 28.42
CA GLN A 87 -15.80 -28.20 27.26
C GLN A 87 -14.39 -28.65 27.69
N GLN A 88 -13.85 -28.02 28.75
CA GLN A 88 -12.54 -28.31 29.35
C GLN A 88 -12.71 -28.61 30.84
N PRO A 89 -11.86 -29.46 31.45
CA PRO A 89 -12.04 -29.92 32.83
C PRO A 89 -11.94 -28.81 33.89
N GLU A 90 -11.22 -27.72 33.61
CA GLU A 90 -11.11 -26.54 34.48
C GLU A 90 -11.29 -25.26 33.64
N PRO A 91 -11.83 -24.18 34.24
CA PRO A 91 -12.34 -24.11 35.60
C PRO A 91 -13.71 -24.78 35.77
N ASP A 92 -13.91 -25.52 36.88
CA ASP A 92 -15.18 -26.21 37.20
C ASP A 92 -16.10 -25.39 38.13
N PRO A 93 -17.18 -24.75 37.63
CA PRO A 93 -18.14 -24.02 38.46
C PRO A 93 -19.03 -24.94 39.32
N PHE A 94 -19.13 -26.23 39.00
CA PHE A 94 -20.01 -27.19 39.67
C PHE A 94 -19.34 -27.90 40.86
N GLY A 95 -18.03 -27.74 41.03
CA GLY A 95 -17.23 -28.38 42.08
C GLY A 95 -16.68 -27.44 43.15
N LEU A 96 -17.04 -26.15 43.12
CA LEU A 96 -16.49 -25.15 44.04
C LEU A 96 -17.00 -25.35 45.48
N ARG A 97 -16.15 -25.04 46.47
CA ARG A 97 -16.53 -25.09 47.91
C ARG A 97 -16.65 -23.72 48.56
N ARG A 98 -16.54 -22.66 47.77
CA ARG A 98 -16.54 -21.28 48.21
C ARG A 98 -17.40 -20.42 47.29
N PRO A 99 -17.98 -19.33 47.79
CA PRO A 99 -18.66 -18.37 46.92
C PRO A 99 -17.66 -17.76 45.93
N LEU A 100 -18.06 -17.63 44.68
CA LEU A 100 -17.25 -17.03 43.61
C LEU A 100 -18.17 -16.35 42.61
N ARG A 101 -17.74 -15.20 42.07
CA ARG A 101 -18.43 -14.50 40.98
C ARG A 101 -17.45 -14.23 39.85
N GLY A 102 -17.95 -14.26 38.61
CA GLY A 102 -17.16 -13.97 37.41
C GLY A 102 -16.27 -15.12 36.95
N LEU A 103 -16.50 -16.34 37.42
CA LEU A 103 -15.75 -17.50 36.94
C LEU A 103 -16.16 -17.80 35.50
N ARG A 104 -15.21 -17.74 34.56
CA ARG A 104 -15.47 -18.02 33.15
C ARG A 104 -15.21 -19.49 32.84
N ALA A 105 -16.20 -20.21 32.36
CA ALA A 105 -16.03 -21.59 31.91
C ALA A 105 -16.77 -21.82 30.59
N TRP A 106 -16.21 -22.67 29.75
CA TRP A 106 -16.81 -23.04 28.46
C TRP A 106 -17.72 -24.26 28.63
N LEU A 107 -18.97 -24.14 28.22
CA LEU A 107 -19.93 -25.23 28.22
C LEU A 107 -20.10 -25.80 26.81
N ARG A 108 -20.26 -27.12 26.72
CA ARG A 108 -20.62 -27.85 25.50
C ARG A 108 -22.06 -27.49 25.07
N HIS A 109 -22.42 -27.85 23.85
CA HIS A 109 -23.80 -27.85 23.35
C HIS A 109 -24.11 -29.19 22.65
N ALA A 110 -25.37 -29.63 22.67
CA ALA A 110 -25.77 -30.91 22.07
C ALA A 110 -25.69 -30.92 20.53
N GLY A 111 -25.77 -29.75 19.90
CA GLY A 111 -25.80 -29.62 18.43
C GLY A 111 -25.20 -28.33 17.87
N ASP A 112 -24.65 -27.45 18.72
CA ASP A 112 -24.06 -26.16 18.31
C ASP A 112 -22.64 -26.01 18.86
N ALA A 113 -22.01 -24.87 18.61
CA ALA A 113 -20.72 -24.52 19.17
C ALA A 113 -20.77 -24.41 20.71
N PRO A 114 -19.65 -24.70 21.41
CA PRO A 114 -19.55 -24.42 22.84
C PRO A 114 -19.68 -22.92 23.12
N GLY A 115 -20.19 -22.57 24.30
CA GLY A 115 -20.41 -21.20 24.73
C GLY A 115 -19.62 -20.87 25.99
N CYS A 116 -19.15 -19.63 26.12
CA CYS A 116 -18.46 -19.15 27.31
C CYS A 116 -19.48 -18.57 28.30
N PHE A 117 -19.43 -19.00 29.56
CA PHE A 117 -20.34 -18.56 30.61
C PHE A 117 -19.57 -17.91 31.75
N SER A 118 -20.10 -16.80 32.27
CA SER A 118 -19.65 -16.19 33.51
C SER A 118 -20.56 -16.64 34.66
N PHE A 119 -20.00 -17.40 35.59
CA PHE A 119 -20.71 -18.00 36.72
C PHE A 119 -20.61 -17.17 38.00
N ALA A 120 -21.71 -17.19 38.75
CA ALA A 120 -21.77 -16.85 40.16
C ALA A 120 -22.28 -18.06 40.93
N VAL A 121 -21.55 -18.48 41.96
CA VAL A 121 -21.85 -19.68 42.76
C VAL A 121 -21.80 -19.37 44.25
N ALA A 122 -22.61 -20.08 45.02
CA ALA A 122 -22.64 -20.04 46.47
C ALA A 122 -22.85 -21.47 47.03
N PRO A 123 -22.09 -21.88 48.06
CA PRO A 123 -22.28 -23.17 48.70
C PRO A 123 -23.61 -23.21 49.47
N LEU A 124 -24.27 -24.35 49.43
CA LEU A 124 -25.43 -24.67 50.24
C LEU A 124 -24.97 -25.40 51.50
N ALA A 125 -25.58 -25.05 52.64
CA ALA A 125 -25.35 -25.72 53.91
C ALA A 125 -26.55 -26.59 54.28
N ASP A 126 -26.30 -27.74 54.90
CA ASP A 126 -27.34 -28.54 55.54
C ASP A 126 -27.77 -27.92 56.89
N VAL A 127 -28.75 -28.55 57.55
CA VAL A 127 -29.29 -28.10 58.85
C VAL A 127 -28.22 -28.08 59.96
N GLY A 128 -27.16 -28.88 59.82
CA GLY A 128 -26.02 -28.93 60.74
C GLY A 128 -24.85 -28.01 60.34
N GLY A 129 -24.99 -27.22 59.27
CA GLY A 129 -23.93 -26.34 58.77
C GLY A 129 -22.89 -27.03 57.88
N GLY A 130 -23.06 -28.31 57.54
CA GLY A 130 -22.20 -29.06 56.62
C GLY A 130 -22.44 -28.69 55.16
N PHE A 131 -21.45 -28.94 54.28
CA PHE A 131 -21.58 -28.66 52.85
C PHE A 131 -22.59 -29.61 52.19
N ALA A 132 -23.73 -29.07 51.77
CA ALA A 132 -24.80 -29.82 51.13
C ALA A 132 -24.72 -29.80 49.60
N GLY A 133 -23.95 -28.88 49.03
CA GLY A 133 -23.81 -28.71 47.59
C GLY A 133 -23.65 -27.25 47.19
N LEU A 134 -24.07 -26.90 45.98
CA LEU A 134 -23.94 -25.55 45.42
C LEU A 134 -25.24 -25.07 44.84
N ARG A 135 -25.43 -23.76 44.85
CA ARG A 135 -26.36 -23.06 43.98
C ARG A 135 -25.57 -22.09 43.13
N GLY A 136 -25.84 -22.07 41.84
CA GLY A 136 -25.17 -21.17 40.92
C GLY A 136 -26.05 -20.71 39.78
N CYS A 137 -25.61 -19.65 39.15
CA CYS A 137 -26.16 -19.19 37.89
C CYS A 137 -25.03 -18.74 36.96
N GLY A 138 -25.28 -18.80 35.67
CA GLY A 138 -24.36 -18.40 34.62
C GLY A 138 -25.06 -17.52 33.60
N ARG A 139 -24.31 -16.54 33.09
CA ARG A 139 -24.69 -15.74 31.93
C ARG A 139 -23.78 -16.12 30.77
N GLU A 140 -24.35 -16.37 29.61
CA GLU A 140 -23.59 -16.56 28.38
C GLU A 140 -22.92 -15.23 28.01
N ILE A 141 -21.61 -15.29 27.81
CA ILE A 141 -20.73 -14.16 27.46
C ILE A 141 -19.90 -14.46 26.21
N THR A 142 -20.34 -15.42 25.41
CA THR A 142 -19.61 -15.89 24.22
C THR A 142 -19.35 -14.74 23.25
N ALA A 143 -20.38 -13.94 22.96
CA ALA A 143 -20.29 -12.81 22.03
C ALA A 143 -19.34 -11.73 22.57
N GLU A 144 -19.44 -11.36 23.85
CA GLU A 144 -18.59 -10.33 24.44
C GLU A 144 -17.11 -10.74 24.53
N VAL A 145 -16.83 -12.02 24.80
CA VAL A 145 -15.47 -12.55 24.77
C VAL A 145 -14.91 -12.48 23.34
N GLN A 146 -15.69 -12.89 22.33
CA GLN A 146 -15.28 -12.82 20.93
C GLN A 146 -15.09 -11.37 20.44
N GLU A 147 -15.99 -10.45 20.79
CA GLU A 147 -15.88 -9.04 20.47
C GLU A 147 -14.64 -8.40 21.12
N ALA A 148 -14.39 -8.68 22.40
CA ALA A 148 -13.21 -8.17 23.11
C ALA A 148 -11.91 -8.70 22.50
N GLU A 149 -11.84 -9.98 22.13
CA GLU A 149 -10.69 -10.56 21.43
C GLU A 149 -10.50 -9.94 20.04
N ALA A 150 -11.57 -9.75 19.28
CA ALA A 150 -11.54 -9.11 17.97
C ALA A 150 -11.09 -7.64 18.05
N GLN A 151 -11.56 -6.88 19.05
CA GLN A 151 -11.13 -5.51 19.31
C GLN A 151 -9.66 -5.45 19.73
N ALA A 152 -9.21 -6.33 20.63
CA ALA A 152 -7.81 -6.41 21.03
C ALA A 152 -6.89 -6.75 19.84
N ALA A 153 -7.33 -7.65 18.95
CA ALA A 153 -6.64 -7.93 17.71
C ALA A 153 -6.61 -6.70 16.79
N ALA A 154 -7.71 -5.96 16.65
CA ALA A 154 -7.78 -4.73 15.87
C ALA A 154 -6.82 -3.65 16.37
N LEU A 155 -6.71 -3.48 17.69
CA LEU A 155 -5.79 -2.52 18.29
C LEU A 155 -4.32 -2.88 17.98
N ARG A 156 -3.95 -4.15 18.15
CA ARG A 156 -2.60 -4.64 17.80
C ARG A 156 -2.28 -4.43 16.33
N ARG A 157 -3.26 -4.63 15.42
CA ARG A 157 -3.11 -4.34 13.99
C ARG A 157 -2.85 -2.85 13.73
N ALA A 158 -3.62 -1.97 14.38
CA ALA A 158 -3.46 -0.52 14.23
C ALA A 158 -2.09 -0.02 14.71
N GLU A 159 -1.62 -0.49 15.86
CA GLU A 159 -0.31 -0.11 16.43
C GLU A 159 0.88 -0.56 15.55
N ALA A 160 0.81 -1.78 15.01
CA ALA A 160 1.82 -2.32 14.11
C ALA A 160 1.88 -1.51 12.79
N LEU A 161 0.72 -1.20 12.21
CA LEU A 161 0.63 -0.39 10.99
C LEU A 161 1.10 1.05 11.23
N GLU A 162 0.69 1.68 12.32
CA GLU A 162 1.12 3.04 12.67
C GLU A 162 2.64 3.12 12.82
N THR A 163 3.24 2.14 13.51
CA THR A 163 4.70 2.08 13.68
C THR A 163 5.41 1.95 12.34
N LEU A 164 4.90 1.10 11.43
CA LEU A 164 5.46 0.91 10.09
C LEU A 164 5.31 2.17 9.24
N VAL A 165 4.10 2.75 9.16
CA VAL A 165 3.82 3.98 8.41
C VAL A 165 4.72 5.12 8.90
N ARG A 166 4.89 5.26 10.22
CA ARG A 166 5.78 6.29 10.81
C ARG A 166 7.24 6.09 10.39
N ARG A 167 7.74 4.85 10.33
CA ARG A 167 9.10 4.56 9.87
C ARG A 167 9.26 4.83 8.36
N VAL A 168 8.28 4.42 7.56
CA VAL A 168 8.26 4.63 6.12
C VAL A 168 8.18 6.13 5.76
N ARG A 169 7.32 6.91 6.41
CA ARG A 169 7.17 8.36 6.17
C ARG A 169 8.43 9.18 6.49
N ARG A 170 9.34 8.66 7.31
CA ARG A 170 10.63 9.33 7.59
C ARG A 170 11.66 9.16 6.46
N GLN A 171 11.39 8.28 5.51
CA GLN A 171 12.27 8.05 4.37
C GLN A 171 11.87 8.96 3.20
N VAL A 172 12.86 9.58 2.57
CA VAL A 172 12.67 10.55 1.47
C VAL A 172 12.70 9.88 0.10
N LEU A 173 13.38 8.73 -0.02
CA LEU A 173 13.55 8.00 -1.27
C LEU A 173 12.80 6.67 -1.20
N ALA A 174 11.99 6.31 -2.21
CA ALA A 174 11.21 5.08 -2.08
C ALA A 174 12.02 3.78 -2.04
N PRO A 175 13.23 3.64 -2.64
CA PRO A 175 14.05 2.46 -2.38
C PRO A 175 14.34 2.27 -0.89
N ARG A 176 14.49 3.36 -0.13
CA ARG A 176 14.66 3.28 1.34
C ARG A 176 13.34 3.02 2.05
N MET A 177 12.23 3.59 1.58
CA MET A 177 10.88 3.30 2.09
C MET A 177 10.55 1.82 1.99
N LEU A 178 10.76 1.24 0.80
CA LEU A 178 10.53 -0.16 0.50
C LEU A 178 11.41 -1.07 1.37
N ALA A 179 12.71 -0.79 1.49
CA ALA A 179 13.61 -1.54 2.37
C ALA A 179 13.12 -1.53 3.83
N THR A 180 12.76 -0.34 4.32
CA THR A 180 12.32 -0.15 5.71
C THR A 180 11.03 -0.93 5.99
N ALA A 181 10.12 -0.99 5.01
CA ALA A 181 8.89 -1.78 5.14
C ALA A 181 9.17 -3.28 5.12
N LEU A 182 10.02 -3.76 4.20
CA LEU A 182 10.40 -5.17 4.12
C LEU A 182 11.12 -5.66 5.38
N GLU A 183 11.96 -4.81 5.98
CA GLU A 183 12.65 -5.08 7.26
C GLU A 183 11.67 -5.22 8.45
N ALA A 184 10.55 -4.50 8.43
CA ALA A 184 9.57 -4.57 9.51
C ALA A 184 8.67 -5.83 9.43
N LEU A 185 8.48 -6.40 8.24
CA LEU A 185 7.55 -7.52 8.01
C LEU A 185 7.87 -8.78 8.83
N PRO A 186 9.12 -9.26 8.94
CA PRO A 186 9.46 -10.41 9.78
C PRO A 186 8.97 -10.29 11.23
N ALA A 187 9.18 -9.13 11.85
CA ALA A 187 8.81 -8.90 13.24
C ALA A 187 7.27 -8.86 13.45
N VAL A 188 6.54 -8.31 12.46
CA VAL A 188 5.09 -8.17 12.54
C VAL A 188 4.35 -9.47 12.20
N LEU A 189 4.85 -10.21 11.20
CA LEU A 189 4.17 -11.37 10.63
C LEU A 189 4.82 -12.71 10.98
N GLY A 190 5.91 -12.73 11.74
CA GLY A 190 6.67 -13.95 12.01
C GLY A 190 7.25 -14.58 10.73
N CYS A 191 7.55 -13.75 9.73
CA CYS A 191 8.17 -14.18 8.47
C CYS A 191 9.68 -14.37 8.65
N ILE A 192 10.28 -15.23 7.83
CA ILE A 192 11.74 -15.35 7.73
C ILE A 192 12.31 -14.51 6.58
N GLY A 193 11.43 -13.99 5.71
CA GLY A 193 11.79 -13.02 4.69
C GLY A 193 10.60 -12.39 4.00
N ALA A 194 10.88 -11.27 3.34
CA ALA A 194 9.96 -10.58 2.46
C ALA A 194 10.74 -9.94 1.29
N ALA A 195 10.13 -9.88 0.11
CA ALA A 195 10.76 -9.37 -1.09
C ALA A 195 9.77 -8.61 -1.99
N MET A 196 10.28 -7.58 -2.67
CA MET A 196 9.61 -6.94 -3.79
C MET A 196 10.08 -7.60 -5.08
N LEU A 197 9.14 -8.01 -5.89
CA LEU A 197 9.34 -8.70 -7.15
C LEU A 197 8.90 -7.80 -8.30
N GLU A 198 9.56 -7.93 -9.44
CA GLU A 198 9.24 -7.25 -10.69
C GLU A 198 9.15 -8.29 -11.82
N LEU A 199 8.08 -8.23 -12.61
CA LEU A 199 7.89 -9.05 -13.80
C LEU A 199 8.25 -8.21 -15.02
N GLY A 200 9.39 -8.53 -15.64
CA GLY A 200 9.84 -7.88 -16.87
C GLY A 200 9.03 -8.30 -18.11
N PRO A 201 9.22 -7.59 -19.25
CA PRO A 201 8.47 -7.84 -20.49
C PRO A 201 8.68 -9.23 -21.08
N GLU A 202 9.79 -9.90 -20.77
CA GLU A 202 10.08 -11.29 -21.18
C GLU A 202 9.47 -12.36 -20.26
N GLY A 203 8.64 -11.96 -19.28
CA GLY A 203 8.04 -12.86 -18.30
C GLY A 203 9.01 -13.37 -17.22
N ARG A 204 10.23 -12.81 -17.15
CA ARG A 204 11.21 -13.14 -16.11
C ARG A 204 10.93 -12.33 -14.85
N VAL A 205 10.86 -13.02 -13.72
CA VAL A 205 10.74 -12.40 -12.39
C VAL A 205 12.11 -12.01 -11.87
N GLN A 206 12.25 -10.78 -11.42
CA GLN A 206 13.43 -10.26 -10.76
C GLN A 206 13.08 -9.80 -9.35
N VAL A 207 14.01 -9.98 -8.42
CA VAL A 207 13.89 -9.44 -7.06
C VAL A 207 14.50 -8.03 -7.08
N THR A 208 13.66 -7.01 -6.91
CA THR A 208 14.13 -5.61 -6.86
C THR A 208 14.61 -5.23 -5.47
N GLN A 209 14.04 -5.85 -4.45
CA GLN A 209 14.47 -5.65 -3.07
C GLN A 209 14.06 -6.84 -2.19
N GLN A 210 14.84 -7.11 -1.14
CA GLN A 210 14.54 -8.18 -0.19
C GLN A 210 15.06 -7.88 1.20
N HIS A 211 14.49 -8.57 2.17
CA HIS A 211 14.97 -8.66 3.53
C HIS A 211 14.75 -10.08 4.08
N GLY A 212 15.73 -10.61 4.82
CA GLY A 212 15.67 -11.95 5.40
C GLY A 212 16.31 -13.02 4.50
N ALA A 213 15.74 -14.22 4.52
CA ALA A 213 16.23 -15.36 3.73
C ALA A 213 16.23 -15.07 2.21
N ASP A 214 16.93 -15.89 1.43
CA ASP A 214 16.94 -15.76 -0.03
C ASP A 214 15.64 -16.31 -0.65
N PRO A 215 14.86 -15.52 -1.42
CA PRO A 215 13.65 -15.96 -2.09
C PRO A 215 13.91 -16.75 -3.38
N ALA A 216 15.16 -16.83 -3.89
CA ALA A 216 15.48 -17.47 -5.17
C ALA A 216 14.86 -18.87 -5.36
N PRO A 217 14.83 -19.79 -4.36
CA PRO A 217 14.20 -21.10 -4.50
C PRO A 217 12.68 -21.04 -4.72
N LEU A 218 12.03 -19.95 -4.31
CA LEU A 218 10.59 -19.76 -4.35
C LEU A 218 10.11 -19.16 -5.68
N LEU A 219 10.97 -18.41 -6.37
CA LEU A 219 10.61 -17.63 -7.57
C LEU A 219 9.96 -18.46 -8.69
N PRO A 220 10.45 -19.68 -9.04
CA PRO A 220 9.85 -20.46 -10.11
C PRO A 220 8.38 -20.81 -9.87
N ALA A 221 8.01 -21.07 -8.61
CA ALA A 221 6.63 -21.41 -8.24
C ALA A 221 5.69 -20.18 -8.25
N LEU A 222 6.26 -18.97 -8.22
CA LEU A 222 5.53 -17.71 -8.07
C LEU A 222 5.43 -16.91 -9.38
N ALA A 223 6.31 -17.16 -10.34
CA ALA A 223 6.33 -16.42 -11.61
C ALA A 223 4.99 -16.41 -12.37
N PRO A 224 4.24 -17.51 -12.49
CA PRO A 224 2.94 -17.49 -13.17
C PRO A 224 1.89 -16.63 -12.45
N LEU A 225 2.09 -16.35 -11.16
CA LEU A 225 1.10 -15.71 -10.30
C LEU A 225 1.27 -14.18 -10.24
N LEU A 226 2.48 -13.68 -10.52
CA LEU A 226 2.79 -12.24 -10.58
C LEU A 226 2.02 -11.52 -11.69
N GLY A 227 1.66 -12.23 -12.76
CA GLY A 227 0.79 -11.70 -13.82
C GLY A 227 -0.70 -11.68 -13.45
N GLY A 228 -1.09 -12.28 -12.33
CA GLY A 228 -2.46 -12.29 -11.82
C GLY A 228 -2.81 -11.01 -11.06
N ALA A 229 -4.11 -10.73 -10.90
CA ALA A 229 -4.59 -9.55 -10.16
C ALA A 229 -4.99 -9.84 -8.70
N GLN A 230 -4.88 -11.09 -8.26
CA GLN A 230 -5.38 -11.52 -6.96
C GLN A 230 -4.25 -12.06 -6.08
N PRO A 231 -4.20 -11.66 -4.80
CA PRO A 231 -3.28 -12.24 -3.83
C PRO A 231 -3.40 -13.75 -3.71
N SER A 232 -2.27 -14.40 -3.54
CA SER A 232 -2.18 -15.84 -3.38
C SER A 232 -1.48 -16.21 -2.08
N PHE A 233 -2.15 -17.04 -1.29
CA PHE A 233 -1.62 -17.60 -0.05
C PHE A 233 -1.60 -19.11 -0.19
N ARG A 234 -0.42 -19.71 -0.10
CA ARG A 234 -0.23 -21.13 -0.42
C ARG A 234 0.97 -21.70 0.33
N THR A 235 1.18 -22.99 0.17
CA THR A 235 2.37 -23.67 0.63
C THR A 235 3.36 -23.79 -0.52
N GLY A 236 4.63 -23.47 -0.27
CA GLY A 236 5.72 -23.56 -1.22
C GLY A 236 6.30 -24.97 -1.33
N PRO A 237 7.27 -25.18 -2.24
CA PRO A 237 7.87 -26.49 -2.51
C PRO A 237 8.52 -27.16 -1.30
N GLY A 238 9.04 -26.40 -0.33
CA GLY A 238 9.66 -26.92 0.89
C GLY A 238 8.71 -26.98 2.10
N ASN A 239 7.39 -26.89 1.89
CA ASN A 239 6.37 -26.79 2.95
C ASN A 239 6.41 -25.47 3.75
N GLU A 240 6.95 -24.40 3.16
CA GLU A 240 6.88 -23.04 3.68
C GLU A 240 5.54 -22.35 3.37
N PRO A 241 4.91 -21.66 4.33
CA PRO A 241 3.80 -20.75 4.03
C PRO A 241 4.29 -19.56 3.21
N LEU A 242 3.63 -19.32 2.07
CA LEU A 242 3.91 -18.23 1.13
C LEU A 242 2.70 -17.31 0.98
N ALA A 243 2.97 -16.01 0.92
CA ALA A 243 2.02 -14.97 0.53
C ALA A 243 2.61 -14.15 -0.61
N LEU A 244 1.91 -14.10 -1.74
CA LEU A 244 2.25 -13.26 -2.89
C LEU A 244 1.09 -12.30 -3.16
N LEU A 245 1.37 -11.01 -3.10
CA LEU A 245 0.41 -9.95 -3.37
C LEU A 245 0.87 -9.22 -4.64
N PRO A 246 0.24 -9.46 -5.81
CA PRO A 246 0.58 -8.72 -7.02
C PRO A 246 0.09 -7.27 -6.94
N SER A 247 0.80 -6.36 -7.60
CA SER A 247 0.41 -4.97 -7.73
C SER A 247 -0.88 -4.85 -8.56
N PRO A 248 -1.87 -4.06 -8.15
CA PRO A 248 -3.07 -3.82 -8.94
C PRO A 248 -2.80 -3.01 -10.21
N HIS A 249 -1.65 -2.33 -10.29
CA HIS A 249 -1.24 -1.57 -11.47
C HIS A 249 -0.81 -2.52 -12.59
N ARG A 250 -1.64 -2.63 -13.63
CA ARG A 250 -1.44 -3.54 -14.76
C ARG A 250 -0.50 -3.03 -15.86
N VAL A 251 0.13 -1.87 -15.66
CA VAL A 251 1.09 -1.33 -16.61
C VAL A 251 2.46 -1.94 -16.30
N PRO A 252 3.09 -2.65 -17.24
CA PRO A 252 4.43 -3.19 -17.03
C PRO A 252 5.46 -2.08 -16.71
N PRO A 253 6.45 -2.36 -15.85
CA PRO A 253 6.68 -3.65 -15.19
C PRO A 253 5.70 -3.93 -14.04
N CYS A 254 5.17 -5.15 -13.98
CA CYS A 254 4.24 -5.56 -12.92
C CYS A 254 5.03 -5.89 -11.65
N HIS A 255 4.62 -5.32 -10.52
CA HIS A 255 5.31 -5.53 -9.24
C HIS A 255 4.54 -6.53 -8.37
N GLY A 256 5.19 -7.11 -7.36
CA GLY A 256 4.50 -7.91 -6.34
C GLY A 256 5.27 -8.01 -5.04
N LEU A 257 4.55 -8.08 -3.92
CA LEU A 257 5.10 -8.30 -2.59
C LEU A 257 5.04 -9.79 -2.26
N LEU A 258 6.19 -10.38 -1.97
CA LEU A 258 6.34 -11.73 -1.46
C LEU A 258 6.67 -11.68 0.03
N ALA A 259 6.00 -12.50 0.83
CA ALA A 259 6.36 -12.78 2.22
C ALA A 259 6.30 -14.29 2.48
N TRP A 260 7.23 -14.81 3.27
CA TRP A 260 7.26 -16.24 3.57
C TRP A 260 7.76 -16.55 4.98
N ARG A 261 7.31 -17.70 5.49
CA ARG A 261 7.68 -18.23 6.81
C ARG A 261 8.59 -19.45 6.66
N ALA A 262 9.16 -19.89 7.78
CA ALA A 262 9.91 -21.14 7.82
C ALA A 262 9.02 -22.34 7.47
N ALA A 263 9.62 -23.39 6.92
CA ALA A 263 8.94 -24.65 6.68
C ALA A 263 8.30 -25.19 7.98
N GLY A 264 7.05 -25.63 7.89
CA GLY A 264 6.29 -26.12 9.06
C GLY A 264 5.73 -25.03 9.99
N ALA A 265 5.93 -23.75 9.69
CA ALA A 265 5.25 -22.67 10.40
C ALA A 265 3.74 -22.62 10.09
N ARG A 266 2.97 -21.92 10.92
CA ARG A 266 1.53 -21.73 10.70
C ARG A 266 1.26 -20.98 9.38
N ALA A 267 0.18 -21.36 8.69
CA ALA A 267 -0.29 -20.63 7.51
C ALA A 267 -0.64 -19.18 7.84
N PHE A 268 -0.64 -18.31 6.83
CA PHE A 268 -1.11 -16.93 6.98
C PHE A 268 -2.63 -16.94 7.26
N ASP A 269 -3.01 -16.52 8.46
CA ASP A 269 -4.41 -16.45 8.90
C ASP A 269 -5.08 -15.15 8.41
N ALA A 270 -6.33 -14.92 8.82
CA ALA A 270 -7.08 -13.73 8.41
C ALA A 270 -6.39 -12.43 8.83
N ASP A 271 -5.80 -12.39 10.02
CA ASP A 271 -5.11 -11.21 10.53
C ASP A 271 -3.84 -10.91 9.74
N ASP A 272 -3.04 -11.93 9.45
CA ASP A 272 -1.84 -11.76 8.64
C ASP A 272 -2.17 -11.25 7.22
N ARG A 273 -3.23 -11.81 6.62
CA ARG A 273 -3.69 -11.42 5.28
C ARG A 273 -4.09 -9.95 5.24
N HIS A 274 -4.89 -9.50 6.20
CA HIS A 274 -5.30 -8.09 6.29
C HIS A 274 -4.11 -7.13 6.45
N LEU A 275 -3.12 -7.50 7.26
CA LEU A 275 -1.89 -6.71 7.41
C LEU A 275 -1.08 -6.66 6.11
N LEU A 276 -0.91 -7.81 5.45
CA LEU A 276 -0.20 -7.88 4.16
C LEU A 276 -0.86 -7.03 3.09
N HIS A 277 -2.19 -7.05 2.99
CA HIS A 277 -2.94 -6.17 2.09
C HIS A 277 -2.69 -4.69 2.37
N SER A 278 -2.79 -4.28 3.64
CA SER A 278 -2.58 -2.88 4.02
C SER A 278 -1.16 -2.40 3.71
N ILE A 279 -0.17 -3.27 3.91
CA ILE A 279 1.24 -2.96 3.62
C ILE A 279 1.49 -2.95 2.12
N SER A 280 0.94 -3.91 1.36
CA SER A 280 1.08 -3.94 -0.09
C SER A 280 0.50 -2.68 -0.72
N ASP A 281 -0.66 -2.22 -0.26
CA ASP A 281 -1.29 -1.00 -0.77
C ASP A 281 -0.40 0.23 -0.55
N LEU A 282 0.18 0.36 0.64
CA LEU A 282 1.15 1.44 0.93
C LEU A 282 2.37 1.39 0.01
N LEU A 283 2.94 0.20 -0.20
CA LEU A 283 4.14 0.02 -1.02
C LEU A 283 3.85 0.26 -2.50
N PHE A 284 2.74 -0.24 -3.02
CA PHE A 284 2.36 -0.09 -4.42
C PHE A 284 1.96 1.35 -4.77
N VAL A 285 1.29 2.07 -3.87
CA VAL A 285 1.05 3.51 -4.05
C VAL A 285 2.37 4.28 -4.11
N THR A 286 3.32 3.94 -3.22
CA THR A 286 4.63 4.60 -3.19
C THR A 286 5.42 4.34 -4.49
N LEU A 287 5.43 3.09 -4.97
CA LEU A 287 6.05 2.69 -6.23
C LEU A 287 5.39 3.40 -7.43
N GLY A 288 4.05 3.40 -7.49
CA GLY A 288 3.29 4.06 -8.55
C GLY A 288 3.59 5.57 -8.62
N ASN A 289 3.63 6.24 -7.47
CA ASN A 289 4.00 7.65 -7.41
C ASN A 289 5.42 7.91 -7.91
N GLN A 290 6.39 7.03 -7.65
CA GLN A 290 7.74 7.20 -8.18
C GLN A 290 7.82 7.04 -9.69
N VAL A 291 7.12 6.04 -10.23
CA VAL A 291 7.06 5.83 -11.68
C VAL A 291 6.43 7.05 -12.34
N LEU A 292 5.30 7.53 -11.81
CA LEU A 292 4.62 8.73 -12.30
C LEU A 292 5.50 9.98 -12.18
N GLN A 293 6.19 10.17 -11.06
CA GLN A 293 7.12 11.30 -10.90
C GLN A 293 8.25 11.26 -11.94
N ARG A 294 8.83 10.09 -12.21
CA ARG A 294 9.83 9.93 -13.26
C ARG A 294 9.26 10.19 -14.65
N GLU A 295 8.07 9.71 -14.95
CA GLU A 295 7.39 9.98 -16.22
C GLU A 295 7.10 11.48 -16.39
N LEU A 296 6.58 12.14 -15.35
CA LEU A 296 6.36 13.58 -15.35
C LEU A 296 7.66 14.35 -15.49
N GLU A 297 8.75 13.92 -14.85
CA GLU A 297 10.08 14.52 -15.02
C GLU A 297 10.60 14.35 -16.44
N LEU A 298 10.44 13.16 -17.04
CA LEU A 298 10.83 12.90 -18.42
C LEU A 298 10.00 13.77 -19.38
N GLN A 299 8.68 13.75 -19.27
CA GLN A 299 7.77 14.58 -20.09
C GLN A 299 8.06 16.06 -19.94
N ALA A 300 8.39 16.52 -18.72
CA ALA A 300 8.72 17.92 -18.49
C ALA A 300 10.10 18.31 -19.07
N ARG A 301 10.99 17.35 -19.34
CA ARG A 301 12.38 17.59 -19.79
C ARG A 301 12.66 17.25 -21.25
N THR A 302 11.85 16.42 -21.88
CA THR A 302 12.05 16.03 -23.29
C THR A 302 11.00 16.63 -24.22
N ASP A 303 11.33 16.76 -25.49
CA ASP A 303 10.36 17.03 -26.56
C ASP A 303 9.56 15.75 -26.85
N ALA A 304 8.23 15.85 -26.83
CA ALA A 304 7.33 14.69 -26.90
C ALA A 304 7.42 13.92 -28.24
N LEU A 305 7.80 14.59 -29.33
CA LEU A 305 7.91 13.98 -30.64
C LEU A 305 9.26 13.29 -30.84
N THR A 306 10.35 13.97 -30.50
CA THR A 306 11.71 13.52 -30.85
C THR A 306 12.43 12.76 -29.73
N GLY A 307 11.96 12.88 -28.49
CA GLY A 307 12.61 12.35 -27.29
C GLY A 307 13.97 12.98 -26.99
N LEU A 308 14.34 14.08 -27.66
CA LEU A 308 15.50 14.90 -27.28
C LEU A 308 15.15 15.80 -26.09
N LEU A 309 16.12 16.49 -25.51
CA LEU A 309 15.81 17.52 -24.51
C LEU A 309 14.91 18.59 -25.15
N ASN A 310 13.94 19.09 -24.38
CA ASN A 310 13.22 20.30 -24.77
C ASN A 310 14.04 21.55 -24.45
N ARG A 311 13.60 22.70 -24.97
CA ARG A 311 14.26 24.00 -24.75
C ARG A 311 14.57 24.27 -23.28
N ARG A 312 13.61 24.07 -22.39
CA ARG A 312 13.77 24.34 -20.95
C ARG A 312 14.88 23.49 -20.34
N ALA A 313 14.84 22.17 -20.55
CA ALA A 313 15.82 21.25 -19.99
C ALA A 313 17.22 21.43 -20.57
N PHE A 314 17.33 21.77 -21.86
CA PHE A 314 18.60 22.10 -22.50
C PHE A 314 19.26 23.32 -21.85
N MET A 315 18.51 24.41 -21.66
CA MET A 315 19.03 25.63 -21.06
C MET A 315 19.42 25.44 -19.59
N GLU A 316 18.62 24.68 -18.81
CA GLU A 316 18.96 24.32 -17.43
C GLU A 316 20.26 23.50 -17.34
N GLU A 317 20.41 22.50 -18.20
CA GLU A 317 21.58 21.62 -18.20
C GLU A 317 22.83 22.33 -18.70
N LEU A 318 22.70 23.16 -19.74
CA LEU A 318 23.77 24.04 -20.21
C LEU A 318 24.23 24.98 -19.09
N ARG A 319 23.30 25.61 -18.36
CA ARG A 319 23.63 26.46 -17.22
C ARG A 319 24.41 25.71 -16.15
N ARG A 320 23.95 24.52 -15.75
CA ARG A 320 24.63 23.68 -14.76
C ARG A 320 26.07 23.37 -15.16
N ARG A 321 26.32 23.11 -16.44
CA ARG A 321 27.65 22.81 -16.97
C ARG A 321 28.55 24.05 -16.99
N LEU A 322 28.01 25.21 -17.37
CA LEU A 322 28.75 26.47 -17.36
C LEU A 322 29.09 26.96 -15.94
N ASP A 323 28.26 26.63 -14.95
CA ASP A 323 28.43 27.07 -13.55
C ASP A 323 29.33 26.14 -12.71
N ARG A 324 29.70 24.95 -13.20
CA ARG A 324 30.46 23.92 -12.45
C ARG A 324 31.83 24.43 -11.97
N PRO A 325 32.11 24.47 -10.66
CA PRO A 325 33.43 24.84 -10.12
C PRO A 325 34.47 23.75 -10.43
N GLY A 326 35.61 24.11 -11.03
CA GLY A 326 36.71 23.18 -11.34
C GLY A 326 36.82 22.78 -12.82
N GLU A 327 35.75 22.90 -13.62
CA GLU A 327 35.78 22.82 -15.09
C GLU A 327 36.04 24.20 -15.75
N ALA A 328 36.63 25.13 -15.00
CA ALA A 328 36.92 26.47 -15.49
C ALA A 328 37.80 26.45 -16.75
N GLY A 329 38.71 25.48 -16.88
CA GLY A 329 39.59 25.36 -18.06
C GLY A 329 39.02 24.63 -19.28
N GLY A 330 37.79 24.10 -19.24
CA GLY A 330 37.22 23.36 -20.39
C GLY A 330 36.83 24.28 -21.56
N THR A 331 36.90 23.82 -22.80
CA THR A 331 36.25 24.50 -23.93
C THR A 331 34.86 23.92 -24.16
N GLY A 332 34.00 24.59 -24.92
CA GLY A 332 32.72 24.02 -25.29
C GLY A 332 32.07 24.85 -26.38
N ALA A 333 31.12 24.27 -27.10
CA ALA A 333 30.44 24.98 -28.17
C ALA A 333 28.96 24.66 -28.23
N LEU A 334 28.16 25.71 -28.43
CA LEU A 334 26.76 25.59 -28.75
C LEU A 334 26.58 25.63 -30.26
N LEU A 335 25.86 24.65 -30.80
CA LEU A 335 25.41 24.64 -32.19
C LEU A 335 23.91 24.87 -32.20
N PHE A 336 23.46 25.88 -32.95
CA PHE A 336 22.06 26.12 -33.28
C PHE A 336 21.81 25.64 -34.70
N ILE A 337 20.85 24.74 -34.88
CA ILE A 337 20.59 24.03 -36.13
C ILE A 337 19.15 24.30 -36.53
N ASP A 338 18.96 24.74 -37.76
CA ASP A 338 17.63 24.89 -38.35
C ASP A 338 17.53 24.05 -39.62
N LEU A 339 16.36 23.42 -39.84
CA LEU A 339 16.14 22.55 -40.98
C LEU A 339 15.77 23.32 -42.24
N ASP A 340 16.67 23.31 -43.20
CA ASP A 340 16.41 23.86 -44.52
C ASP A 340 15.38 23.02 -45.26
N HIS A 341 14.43 23.70 -45.91
CA HIS A 341 13.37 23.09 -46.71
C HIS A 341 12.43 22.15 -45.93
N PHE A 342 12.30 22.32 -44.61
CA PHE A 342 11.32 21.57 -43.82
C PHE A 342 9.86 21.92 -44.15
N LYS A 343 9.53 23.21 -44.29
CA LYS A 343 8.16 23.65 -44.61
C LYS A 343 7.60 23.03 -45.91
N PRO A 344 8.34 22.97 -47.04
CA PRO A 344 7.91 22.24 -48.23
C PRO A 344 7.53 20.76 -48.01
N ILE A 345 8.15 20.07 -47.04
CA ILE A 345 7.81 18.69 -46.69
C ILE A 345 6.41 18.65 -46.07
N ASN A 346 6.15 19.51 -45.08
CA ASN A 346 4.83 19.63 -44.47
C ASN A 346 3.76 20.02 -45.50
N ASP A 347 4.04 21.01 -46.34
CA ASP A 347 3.09 21.54 -47.31
C ASP A 347 2.74 20.51 -48.40
N ALA A 348 3.70 19.65 -48.81
CA ALA A 348 3.52 18.69 -49.91
C ALA A 348 3.10 17.27 -49.46
N LEU A 349 3.49 16.86 -48.25
CA LEU A 349 3.33 15.49 -47.73
C LEU A 349 2.47 15.41 -46.47
N GLY A 350 2.10 16.55 -45.87
CA GLY A 350 1.33 16.63 -44.63
C GLY A 350 2.20 16.61 -43.37
N HIS A 351 1.59 16.98 -42.25
CA HIS A 351 2.26 17.10 -40.95
C HIS A 351 2.85 15.77 -40.44
N GLU A 352 2.20 14.64 -40.69
CA GLU A 352 2.74 13.32 -40.29
C GLU A 352 4.10 13.02 -40.94
N ALA A 353 4.30 13.42 -42.20
CA ALA A 353 5.57 13.27 -42.89
C ALA A 353 6.63 14.23 -42.35
N GLY A 354 6.25 15.44 -41.96
CA GLY A 354 7.13 16.37 -41.26
C GLY A 354 7.55 15.85 -39.90
N ASP A 355 6.61 15.28 -39.14
CA ASP A 355 6.88 14.67 -37.85
C ASP A 355 7.86 13.50 -37.98
N ALA A 356 7.66 12.64 -38.98
CA ALA A 356 8.61 11.56 -39.30
C ALA A 356 10.01 12.10 -39.68
N ALA A 357 10.08 13.21 -40.42
CA ALA A 357 11.35 13.86 -40.75
C ALA A 357 12.04 14.42 -39.49
N LEU A 358 11.30 15.04 -38.56
CA LEU A 358 11.83 15.53 -37.29
C LEU A 358 12.38 14.39 -36.41
N VAL A 359 11.68 13.25 -36.36
CA VAL A 359 12.14 12.05 -35.66
C VAL A 359 13.43 11.52 -36.29
N ALA A 360 13.52 11.49 -37.64
CA ALA A 360 14.73 11.06 -38.34
C ALA A 360 15.92 12.01 -38.08
N VAL A 361 15.69 13.32 -38.07
CA VAL A 361 16.70 14.33 -37.68
C VAL A 361 17.19 14.05 -36.28
N ALA A 362 16.28 13.86 -35.32
CA ALA A 362 16.64 13.60 -33.94
C ALA A 362 17.46 12.32 -33.77
N GLY A 363 17.14 11.26 -34.52
CA GLY A 363 17.94 10.04 -34.59
C GLY A 363 19.37 10.31 -35.05
N VAL A 364 19.53 11.02 -36.17
CA VAL A 364 20.85 11.38 -36.72
C VAL A 364 21.65 12.23 -35.73
N LEU A 365 21.04 13.27 -35.15
CA LEU A 365 21.73 14.12 -34.18
C LEU A 365 22.15 13.34 -32.93
N ARG A 366 21.31 12.42 -32.43
CA ARG A 366 21.61 11.55 -31.27
C ARG A 366 22.81 10.64 -31.53
N GLU A 367 22.94 10.08 -32.73
CA GLU A 367 24.12 9.27 -33.12
C GLU A 367 25.39 10.10 -33.25
N MET A 368 25.26 11.37 -33.63
CA MET A 368 26.40 12.25 -33.85
C MET A 368 27.00 12.79 -32.54
N VAL A 369 26.25 12.82 -31.43
CA VAL A 369 26.68 13.35 -30.13
C VAL A 369 27.23 12.26 -29.20
N ARG A 370 28.15 12.64 -28.30
CA ARG A 370 28.69 11.75 -27.26
C ARG A 370 27.79 11.73 -26.02
N PRO A 371 27.92 10.76 -25.10
CA PRO A 371 27.17 10.76 -23.83
C PRO A 371 27.37 12.03 -22.98
N VAL A 372 28.52 12.68 -23.14
CA VAL A 372 28.85 13.94 -22.45
C VAL A 372 28.30 15.18 -23.16
N ASP A 373 27.85 15.09 -24.40
CA ASP A 373 27.26 16.22 -25.15
C ASP A 373 25.76 16.35 -24.82
N LEU A 374 25.12 17.43 -25.26
CA LEU A 374 23.65 17.60 -25.20
C LEU A 374 23.07 17.70 -26.60
N ALA A 375 21.86 17.18 -26.77
CA ALA A 375 21.04 17.36 -27.97
C ALA A 375 19.61 17.70 -27.58
N ALA A 376 19.04 18.71 -28.24
CA ALA A 376 17.73 19.25 -27.94
C ALA A 376 16.97 19.65 -29.20
N ARG A 377 15.64 19.62 -29.12
CA ARG A 377 14.74 20.34 -30.03
C ARG A 377 14.19 21.54 -29.29
N LEU A 378 14.39 22.73 -29.83
CA LEU A 378 13.99 23.98 -29.19
C LEU A 378 12.53 24.34 -29.51
N GLY A 379 12.05 23.94 -30.69
CA GLY A 379 10.68 24.12 -31.15
C GLY A 379 10.65 24.09 -32.68
N GLY A 380 9.51 23.75 -33.30
CA GLY A 380 9.38 23.73 -34.75
C GLY A 380 10.45 22.85 -35.42
N ASP A 381 11.25 23.45 -36.30
CA ASP A 381 12.39 22.89 -37.02
C ASP A 381 13.77 23.28 -36.42
N GLU A 382 13.79 23.80 -35.20
CA GLU A 382 15.01 24.26 -34.53
C GLU A 382 15.54 23.21 -33.54
N PHE A 383 16.83 22.91 -33.65
CA PHE A 383 17.57 22.00 -32.79
C PHE A 383 18.80 22.71 -32.21
N ALA A 384 19.28 22.22 -31.07
CA ALA A 384 20.52 22.70 -30.49
C ALA A 384 21.36 21.56 -29.94
N LEU A 385 22.67 21.70 -30.06
CA LEU A 385 23.65 20.82 -29.45
C LEU A 385 24.58 21.61 -28.53
N TRP A 386 25.03 20.97 -27.46
CA TRP A 386 26.18 21.42 -26.68
C TRP A 386 27.28 20.38 -26.81
N LEU A 387 28.43 20.78 -27.35
CA LEU A 387 29.62 19.95 -27.48
C LEU A 387 30.56 20.27 -26.32
N GLN A 388 30.79 19.28 -25.46
CA GLN A 388 31.73 19.41 -24.35
C GLN A 388 33.17 19.30 -24.86
N ASP A 389 34.08 20.11 -24.31
CA ASP A 389 35.51 20.12 -24.63
C ASP A 389 35.80 20.35 -26.13
N ALA A 390 35.02 21.24 -26.74
CA ALA A 390 35.13 21.62 -28.14
C ALA A 390 35.65 23.06 -28.30
N ASP A 391 36.87 23.20 -28.83
CA ASP A 391 37.40 24.48 -29.29
C ASP A 391 36.85 24.85 -30.69
N ALA A 392 37.25 25.99 -31.25
CA ALA A 392 36.77 26.45 -32.56
C ALA A 392 37.05 25.47 -33.71
N ALA A 393 38.22 24.82 -33.71
CA ALA A 393 38.60 23.88 -34.77
C ALA A 393 37.81 22.56 -34.66
N ALA A 394 37.64 22.04 -33.44
CA ALA A 394 36.80 20.88 -33.17
C ALA A 394 35.33 21.16 -33.51
N THR A 395 34.83 22.34 -33.12
CA THR A 395 33.47 22.81 -33.44
C THR A 395 33.24 22.84 -34.95
N ALA A 396 34.16 23.45 -35.70
CA ALA A 396 34.10 23.49 -37.16
C ALA A 396 34.01 22.09 -37.80
N ARG A 397 34.89 21.16 -37.38
CA ARG A 397 34.86 19.77 -37.87
C ARG A 397 33.55 19.07 -37.56
N ARG A 398 33.02 19.26 -36.34
CA ARG A 398 31.76 18.63 -35.89
C ARG A 398 30.56 19.22 -36.61
N ALA A 399 30.49 20.55 -36.76
CA ALA A 399 29.45 21.23 -37.51
C ALA A 399 29.42 20.78 -38.99
N ALA A 400 30.59 20.68 -39.63
CA ALA A 400 30.69 20.16 -41.00
C ALA A 400 30.17 18.71 -41.12
N ALA A 401 30.56 17.83 -40.18
CA ALA A 401 30.10 16.45 -40.17
C ALA A 401 28.59 16.34 -39.93
N ILE A 402 28.02 17.16 -39.04
CA ILE A 402 26.58 17.20 -38.78
C ILE A 402 25.82 17.72 -40.00
N GLY A 403 26.30 18.78 -40.65
CA GLY A 403 25.72 19.30 -41.90
C GLY A 403 25.70 18.25 -43.01
N ALA A 404 26.80 17.50 -43.19
CA ALA A 404 26.86 16.41 -44.15
C ALA A 404 25.89 15.26 -43.81
N ALA A 405 25.64 15.00 -42.53
CA ALA A 405 24.73 13.96 -42.08
C ALA A 405 23.26 14.24 -42.42
N ALA A 406 22.88 15.49 -42.74
CA ALA A 406 21.55 15.82 -43.27
C ALA A 406 21.22 14.99 -44.54
N ALA A 407 22.24 14.70 -45.35
CA ALA A 407 22.12 13.86 -46.53
C ALA A 407 21.82 12.39 -46.22
N ARG A 408 21.72 11.96 -44.96
CA ARG A 408 21.20 10.63 -44.58
C ARG A 408 19.67 10.59 -44.52
N ILE A 409 19.03 11.76 -44.49
CA ILE A 409 17.58 11.89 -44.30
C ILE A 409 16.91 12.03 -45.66
N ARG A 410 15.92 11.18 -45.93
CA ARG A 410 15.17 11.14 -47.20
C ARG A 410 13.68 11.20 -46.89
N PRO A 411 13.12 12.41 -46.73
CA PRO A 411 11.71 12.58 -46.33
C PRO A 411 10.73 12.31 -47.48
N TRP A 412 11.21 12.27 -48.74
CA TRP A 412 10.38 12.06 -49.91
C TRP A 412 10.19 10.56 -50.21
N PRO A 413 8.95 10.07 -50.38
CA PRO A 413 8.68 8.70 -50.77
C PRO A 413 9.26 8.35 -52.15
N ALA A 414 9.52 7.06 -52.38
CA ALA A 414 9.96 6.58 -53.69
C ALA A 414 8.99 7.03 -54.80
N GLY A 415 9.51 7.66 -55.84
CA GLY A 415 8.73 8.19 -56.97
C GLY A 415 8.23 9.63 -56.81
N ARG A 416 8.39 10.28 -55.64
CA ARG A 416 8.19 11.73 -55.47
C ARG A 416 9.53 12.42 -55.33
N THR A 417 9.70 13.54 -56.02
CA THR A 417 10.89 14.39 -55.93
C THR A 417 10.56 15.70 -55.21
N GLY A 418 11.51 16.19 -54.44
CA GLY A 418 11.43 17.48 -53.78
C GLY A 418 12.79 17.91 -53.23
N PRO A 419 12.91 19.11 -52.64
CA PRO A 419 14.17 19.61 -52.12
C PRO A 419 14.76 18.69 -51.07
N ALA A 420 16.07 18.53 -51.09
CA ALA A 420 16.79 17.80 -50.05
C ALA A 420 16.66 18.56 -48.71
N LEU A 421 16.44 17.83 -47.62
CA LEU A 421 16.52 18.39 -46.28
C LEU A 421 17.98 18.74 -45.98
N GLY A 422 18.23 20.00 -45.65
CA GLY A 422 19.55 20.51 -45.30
C GLY A 422 19.58 21.05 -43.87
N PHE A 423 20.76 21.35 -43.36
CA PHE A 423 20.94 22.03 -42.08
C PHE A 423 21.65 23.37 -42.29
N SER A 424 21.09 24.43 -41.72
CA SER A 424 21.79 25.69 -41.50
C SER A 424 22.26 25.73 -40.05
N ILE A 425 23.59 25.79 -39.82
CA ILE A 425 24.18 25.61 -38.49
C ILE A 425 24.97 26.84 -38.07
N GLY A 426 24.58 27.46 -36.95
CA GLY A 426 25.36 28.51 -36.31
C GLY A 426 26.07 27.99 -35.07
N CYS A 427 27.31 28.41 -34.86
CA CYS A 427 28.16 27.88 -33.80
C CYS A 427 28.68 29.00 -32.91
N ALA A 428 28.46 28.93 -31.60
CA ALA A 428 29.06 29.82 -30.60
C ALA A 428 30.03 29.03 -29.72
N VAL A 429 31.31 29.42 -29.76
CA VAL A 429 32.36 28.76 -28.96
C VAL A 429 32.48 29.49 -27.63
N ARG A 430 32.41 28.76 -26.54
CA ARG A 430 32.75 29.23 -25.20
C ARG A 430 34.27 29.22 -25.03
N PRO A 431 34.92 30.38 -24.82
CA PRO A 431 36.33 30.41 -24.47
C PRO A 431 36.60 29.74 -23.10
N PRO A 432 37.82 29.21 -22.89
CA PRO A 432 38.26 28.75 -21.56
C PRO A 432 38.08 29.85 -20.51
N ASP A 433 37.83 29.45 -19.27
CA ASP A 433 37.71 30.33 -18.10
C ASP A 433 36.58 31.37 -18.16
N THR A 434 35.67 31.25 -19.14
CA THR A 434 34.48 32.09 -19.25
C THR A 434 33.21 31.35 -18.83
N ARG A 435 32.27 32.12 -18.28
CA ARG A 435 30.93 31.64 -17.87
C ARG A 435 29.85 32.54 -18.47
N PRO A 436 29.73 32.59 -19.81
CA PRO A 436 28.65 33.35 -20.43
C PRO A 436 27.30 32.80 -20.00
N ALA A 437 26.29 33.65 -19.93
CA ALA A 437 24.92 33.17 -19.74
C ALA A 437 24.52 32.24 -20.91
N PRO A 438 23.82 31.12 -20.67
CA PRO A 438 23.31 30.24 -21.71
C PRO A 438 22.60 30.97 -22.86
N ASP A 439 21.75 31.96 -22.54
CA ASP A 439 21.01 32.75 -23.53
C ASP A 439 21.94 33.55 -24.45
N LYS A 440 23.10 33.99 -23.97
CA LYS A 440 24.09 34.70 -24.77
C LYS A 440 24.70 33.78 -25.84
N LEU A 441 25.12 32.56 -25.45
CA LEU A 441 25.64 31.57 -26.40
C LEU A 441 24.60 31.16 -27.43
N LEU A 442 23.34 31.00 -26.99
CA LEU A 442 22.24 30.68 -27.88
C LEU A 442 22.01 31.79 -28.91
N ALA A 443 21.99 33.05 -28.47
CA ALA A 443 21.81 34.21 -29.36
C ALA A 443 22.98 34.39 -30.34
N GLU A 444 24.22 34.15 -29.91
CA GLU A 444 25.40 34.21 -30.79
C GLU A 444 25.36 33.11 -31.87
N ALA A 445 24.95 31.89 -31.49
CA ALA A 445 24.80 30.79 -32.43
C ALA A 445 23.62 31.03 -33.38
N ASP A 446 22.47 31.51 -32.90
CA ASP A 446 21.32 31.85 -33.73
C ASP A 446 21.67 32.92 -34.78
N ALA A 447 22.36 34.00 -34.37
CA ALA A 447 22.84 35.02 -35.29
C ALA A 447 23.78 34.46 -36.38
N ALA A 448 24.67 33.54 -36.02
CA ALA A 448 25.55 32.86 -36.98
C ALA A 448 24.78 31.94 -37.93
N MET A 449 23.77 31.21 -37.43
CA MET A 449 22.89 30.34 -38.22
C MET A 449 22.10 31.18 -39.24
N TYR A 450 21.56 32.30 -38.78
CA TYR A 450 20.80 33.21 -39.63
C TYR A 450 21.65 33.80 -40.77
N ALA A 451 22.94 34.06 -40.52
CA ALA A 451 23.88 34.42 -41.58
C ALA A 451 24.10 33.30 -42.61
N VAL A 452 24.13 32.02 -42.20
CA VAL A 452 24.16 30.88 -43.14
C VAL A 452 22.90 30.86 -44.01
N LYS A 453 21.72 31.05 -43.41
CA LYS A 453 20.45 31.10 -44.16
C LYS A 453 20.44 32.22 -45.20
N ARG A 454 20.95 33.41 -44.86
CA ARG A 454 21.06 34.54 -45.80
C ARG A 454 22.07 34.28 -46.92
N GLY A 455 23.12 33.51 -46.64
CA GLY A 455 24.16 33.13 -47.60
C GLY A 455 23.76 32.01 -48.58
N GLY A 456 22.53 31.51 -48.52
CA GLY A 456 22.05 30.46 -49.44
C GLY A 456 21.64 29.15 -48.77
N ARG A 457 21.68 29.05 -47.43
CA ARG A 457 21.40 27.84 -46.63
C ARG A 457 22.45 26.74 -46.82
N GLY A 458 22.30 25.61 -46.12
CA GLY A 458 23.12 24.42 -46.33
C GLY A 458 24.60 24.62 -45.98
N GLY A 459 24.90 24.78 -44.71
CA GLY A 459 26.28 25.02 -44.26
C GLY A 459 26.38 25.31 -42.77
N TRP A 460 27.55 25.79 -42.35
CA TRP A 460 27.77 26.18 -40.97
C TRP A 460 28.62 27.45 -40.86
N ARG A 461 28.49 28.19 -39.74
CA ARG A 461 29.29 29.38 -39.45
C ARG A 461 29.59 29.52 -37.96
N LEU A 462 30.82 29.96 -37.64
CA LEU A 462 31.20 30.38 -36.28
C LEU A 462 30.78 31.83 -36.03
N ALA A 463 30.24 32.11 -34.85
CA ALA A 463 29.98 33.46 -34.37
C ALA A 463 31.28 34.27 -34.32
N GLY A 464 31.24 35.51 -34.81
CA GLY A 464 32.41 36.39 -34.87
C GLY A 464 33.39 36.13 -36.02
N ALA A 465 33.16 35.12 -36.89
CA ALA A 465 33.96 34.94 -38.09
C ALA A 465 33.61 36.00 -39.15
N THR A 466 34.48 36.99 -39.33
CA THR A 466 34.46 37.92 -40.47
C THR A 466 34.63 37.15 -41.78
N GLU A 467 33.88 37.53 -42.82
CA GLU A 467 33.97 36.89 -44.13
C GLU A 467 35.41 36.96 -44.68
N PRO A 468 35.92 35.89 -45.31
CA PRO A 468 37.07 36.06 -46.19
C PRO A 468 36.64 36.96 -47.35
N ALA A 469 37.31 38.08 -47.52
CA ALA A 469 37.09 38.94 -48.67
C ALA A 469 37.55 38.24 -49.96
N GLY A 470 36.62 38.00 -50.88
CA GLY A 470 36.88 37.80 -52.32
C GLY A 470 37.29 36.39 -52.73
#